data_AF-A0A482UT29-F1
#
_entry.id   AF-A0A482UT29-F1
#
_cell.length_a   1.000
_cell.length_b   1.000
_cell.length_c   1.000
_cell.angle_alpha   90.00
_cell.angle_beta   90.00
_cell.angle_gamma   90.00
#
_symmetry.space_group_name_H-M   'P 1'
#
loop_
_entity.id
_entity.type
_entity.pdbx_description
1 polymer ?
#
loop_
_entity_poly.entity_id
_entity_poly.type
_entity_poly.pdbx_seq_one_letter_code
_entity_poly.pdbx_strand_id
1 'polypeptide(L)'
;KQQGISSPSQISLVAPSNPSGHSAHGKDKKSMKSTRLEALESSYHSTTGRSKQAGHRGKKCLALDLDETLVHSSFQPVNNASFTINVVIDSITHNIYVMKRPGVDQFLSRLAEHYELVIYTASLSKYADPLLDLLDPKRVSVSNDVWC
;
A
#
# COMPACT_ATOMS: atom_id res chain seq x y z
N LYS A 1 -43.25 -14.48 0.43
CA LYS A 1 -42.99 -13.44 1.45
C LYS A 1 -41.47 -13.27 1.53
N GLN A 2 -40.91 -12.33 0.75
CA GLN A 2 -39.48 -12.00 0.78
C GLN A 2 -39.20 -11.14 2.02
N GLN A 3 -38.08 -11.36 2.70
CA GLN A 3 -37.42 -10.34 3.52
C GLN A 3 -35.91 -10.49 3.33
N GLY A 4 -35.30 -9.43 2.79
CA GLY A 4 -33.87 -9.22 2.73
C GLY A 4 -33.40 -8.29 3.85
N ILE A 5 -32.09 -8.32 4.10
CA ILE A 5 -31.28 -7.35 4.88
C ILE A 5 -29.83 -7.64 4.49
N SER A 6 -29.30 -6.97 3.46
CA SER A 6 -28.61 -5.66 3.46
C SER A 6 -27.13 -5.76 3.88
N SER A 7 -26.25 -5.73 2.87
CA SER A 7 -24.79 -5.63 2.96
C SER A 7 -24.35 -4.28 3.58
N PRO A 8 -23.30 -4.23 4.41
CA PRO A 8 -22.73 -2.95 4.85
C PRO A 8 -21.92 -2.32 3.72
N SER A 9 -22.31 -1.08 3.43
CA SER A 9 -21.83 -0.15 2.42
C SER A 9 -20.34 0.16 2.48
N GLN A 10 -19.71 0.17 1.31
CA GLN A 10 -18.42 0.80 1.07
C GLN A 10 -18.52 2.32 1.28
N ILE A 11 -17.59 2.88 2.04
CA ILE A 11 -17.46 4.33 2.22
C ILE A 11 -16.48 4.83 1.16
N SER A 12 -16.96 5.55 0.16
CA SER A 12 -16.15 6.31 -0.80
C SER A 12 -16.55 7.78 -0.73
N LEU A 13 -15.63 8.65 -0.33
CA LEU A 13 -15.81 10.10 -0.32
C LEU A 13 -15.08 10.73 -1.52
N VAL A 14 -15.85 11.47 -2.31
CA VAL A 14 -15.52 12.08 -3.61
C VAL A 14 -14.67 13.35 -3.44
N ALA A 15 -13.70 13.55 -4.34
CA ALA A 15 -12.90 14.78 -4.42
C ALA A 15 -13.58 15.88 -5.26
N PRO A 16 -13.43 17.18 -4.92
CA PRO A 16 -14.08 18.27 -5.64
C PRO A 16 -13.34 18.63 -6.95
N SER A 17 -14.14 18.91 -7.98
CA SER A 17 -13.76 19.41 -9.30
C SER A 17 -13.23 20.86 -9.25
N ASN A 18 -12.24 21.18 -10.10
CA ASN A 18 -11.81 22.56 -10.33
C ASN A 18 -11.91 22.97 -11.81
N PRO A 19 -12.17 24.26 -12.12
CA PRO A 19 -12.63 24.71 -13.43
C PRO A 19 -11.52 25.10 -14.42
N SER A 20 -11.94 25.16 -15.67
CA SER A 20 -11.29 25.52 -16.93
C SER A 20 -10.67 26.93 -17.02
N GLY A 21 -9.62 27.10 -17.85
CA GLY A 21 -9.34 28.40 -18.49
C GLY A 21 -7.92 28.65 -19.06
N HIS A 22 -7.82 28.58 -20.40
CA HIS A 22 -7.08 29.42 -21.38
C HIS A 22 -5.52 29.56 -21.43
N SER A 23 -4.95 28.95 -22.50
CA SER A 23 -4.06 29.44 -23.58
C SER A 23 -3.00 30.54 -23.35
N ALA A 24 -1.72 30.27 -23.70
CA ALA A 24 -1.03 30.79 -24.91
C ALA A 24 0.50 30.45 -24.98
N HIS A 25 1.03 30.47 -26.21
CA HIS A 25 2.41 30.35 -26.75
C HIS A 25 3.57 30.92 -25.89
N GLY A 26 4.85 30.54 -26.00
CA GLY A 26 5.62 29.61 -26.84
C GLY A 26 7.15 29.82 -26.64
N LYS A 27 7.93 28.74 -26.94
CA LYS A 27 9.38 28.60 -27.23
C LYS A 27 10.45 29.14 -26.26
N ASP A 28 11.25 28.22 -25.68
CA ASP A 28 12.70 28.06 -25.97
C ASP A 28 13.29 26.82 -25.26
N LYS A 29 14.06 26.01 -26.00
CA LYS A 29 14.60 24.71 -25.55
C LYS A 29 16.01 24.85 -24.98
N LYS A 30 16.11 25.02 -23.67
CA LYS A 30 17.31 24.68 -22.89
C LYS A 30 16.83 23.92 -21.67
N SER A 31 16.99 22.60 -21.65
CA SER A 31 16.41 21.72 -20.62
C SER A 31 17.16 21.84 -19.28
N MET A 32 17.05 23.01 -18.64
CA MET A 32 17.28 23.16 -17.22
C MET A 32 16.10 22.47 -16.54
N LYS A 33 16.35 21.31 -15.92
CA LYS A 33 15.33 20.61 -15.13
C LYS A 33 14.81 21.61 -14.10
N SER A 34 13.51 21.89 -14.19
CA SER A 34 12.84 22.89 -13.37
C SER A 34 13.11 22.61 -11.91
N THR A 35 13.65 23.59 -11.19
CA THR A 35 13.85 23.61 -9.73
C THR A 35 12.61 23.16 -8.95
N ARG A 36 11.42 23.25 -9.56
CA ARG A 36 10.16 22.73 -9.00
C ARG A 36 10.14 21.20 -8.89
N LEU A 37 10.77 20.46 -9.81
CA LEU A 37 10.83 19.00 -9.72
C LEU A 37 11.82 18.54 -8.64
N GLU A 38 12.98 19.20 -8.51
CA GLU A 38 13.93 18.92 -7.43
C GLU A 38 13.36 19.32 -6.05
N ALA A 39 12.63 20.44 -5.98
CA ALA A 39 11.93 20.87 -4.78
C ALA A 39 10.74 19.95 -4.43
N LEU A 40 10.03 19.41 -5.43
CA LEU A 40 8.97 18.42 -5.22
C LEU A 40 9.52 17.06 -4.77
N GLU A 41 10.66 16.62 -5.32
CA GLU A 41 11.37 15.40 -4.86
C GLU A 41 11.90 15.57 -3.43
N SER A 42 12.43 16.76 -3.11
CA SER A 42 12.87 17.11 -1.75
C SER A 42 11.69 17.22 -0.77
N SER A 43 10.56 17.76 -1.23
CA SER A 43 9.33 17.84 -0.45
C SER A 43 8.74 16.45 -0.19
N TYR A 44 8.73 15.55 -1.17
CA TYR A 44 8.27 14.16 -1.00
C TYR A 44 9.12 13.39 0.03
N HIS A 45 10.43 13.64 0.08
CA HIS A 45 11.32 13.06 1.10
C HIS A 45 11.19 13.72 2.48
N SER A 46 10.79 14.99 2.54
CA SER A 46 10.65 15.72 3.80
C SER A 46 9.35 15.39 4.53
N THR A 47 8.27 15.04 3.83
CA THR A 47 6.98 14.68 4.46
C THR A 47 6.92 13.22 4.92
N THR A 48 7.84 12.36 4.44
CA THR A 48 8.00 10.94 4.82
C THR A 48 9.12 10.68 5.84
N GLY A 49 9.87 11.72 6.24
CA GLY A 49 10.65 11.77 7.49
C GLY A 49 11.73 10.72 7.72
N ARG A 50 12.06 9.85 6.75
CA ARG A 50 13.06 8.78 6.92
C ARG A 50 14.09 8.84 5.81
N SER A 51 15.37 8.94 6.20
CA SER A 51 16.47 8.78 5.25
C SER A 51 16.36 7.41 4.58
N LYS A 52 16.35 7.37 3.24
CA LYS A 52 16.42 6.10 2.49
C LYS A 52 17.50 5.22 3.09
N GLN A 53 17.14 3.99 3.50
CA GLN A 53 18.12 3.04 4.01
C GLN A 53 19.24 2.88 2.97
N ALA A 54 20.48 2.66 3.43
CA ALA A 54 21.65 2.62 2.53
C ALA A 54 21.46 1.64 1.34
N GLY A 55 20.73 0.54 1.56
CA GLY A 55 20.39 -0.46 0.53
C GLY A 55 19.34 -0.03 -0.51
N HIS A 56 18.65 1.10 -0.33
CA HIS A 56 17.62 1.61 -1.25
C HIS A 56 18.06 2.84 -2.05
N ARG A 57 19.29 3.33 -1.85
CA ARG A 57 19.81 4.48 -2.61
C ARG A 57 19.76 4.20 -4.12
N GLY A 58 19.13 5.11 -4.86
CA GLY A 58 18.95 4.98 -6.31
C GLY A 58 17.76 4.13 -6.77
N LYS A 59 17.09 3.38 -5.87
CA LYS A 59 15.87 2.65 -6.21
C LYS A 59 14.66 3.59 -6.23
N LYS A 60 13.73 3.32 -7.15
CA LYS A 60 12.40 3.94 -7.15
C LYS A 60 11.55 3.31 -6.05
N CYS A 61 10.69 4.11 -5.42
CA CYS A 61 9.69 3.60 -4.49
C CYS A 61 8.52 3.00 -5.29
N LEU A 62 8.05 1.82 -4.87
CA LEU A 62 6.86 1.18 -5.40
C LEU A 62 5.91 0.89 -4.24
N ALA A 63 4.80 1.63 -4.20
CA ALA A 63 3.72 1.37 -3.27
C ALA A 63 2.86 0.19 -3.77
N LEU A 64 2.59 -0.76 -2.90
CA LEU A 64 1.80 -1.96 -3.19
C LEU A 64 0.62 -2.04 -2.22
N ASP A 65 -0.56 -2.37 -2.76
CA ASP A 65 -1.72 -2.71 -1.94
C ASP A 65 -1.63 -4.15 -1.40
N LEU A 66 -2.42 -4.47 -0.38
CA LEU A 66 -2.37 -5.73 0.37
C LEU A 66 -3.55 -6.66 0.06
N ASP A 67 -4.75 -6.31 0.53
CA ASP A 67 -5.95 -7.13 0.36
C ASP A 67 -6.43 -7.10 -1.11
N GLU A 68 -6.85 -8.25 -1.63
CA GLU A 68 -7.15 -8.50 -3.05
C GLU A 68 -6.01 -8.25 -4.04
N THR A 69 -4.81 -7.91 -3.55
CA THR A 69 -3.62 -7.67 -4.38
C THR A 69 -2.51 -8.69 -4.13
N LEU A 70 -2.06 -8.83 -2.89
CA LEU A 70 -1.01 -9.78 -2.46
C LEU A 70 -1.61 -10.96 -1.67
N VAL A 71 -2.74 -10.73 -1.01
CA VAL A 71 -3.46 -11.71 -0.21
C VAL A 71 -4.97 -11.57 -0.43
N HIS A 72 -5.71 -12.58 0.01
CA HIS A 72 -7.16 -12.50 0.20
C HIS A 72 -7.48 -12.85 1.65
N SER A 73 -8.39 -12.11 2.29
CA SER A 73 -8.73 -12.28 3.70
C SER A 73 -10.22 -12.51 3.93
N SER A 74 -10.54 -13.32 4.95
CA SER A 74 -11.92 -13.69 5.30
C SER A 74 -12.11 -13.73 6.81
N PHE A 75 -13.25 -13.26 7.30
CA PHE A 75 -13.68 -13.46 8.69
C PHE A 75 -14.31 -14.84 8.94
N GLN A 76 -14.62 -15.58 7.86
CA GLN A 76 -15.09 -16.96 7.94
C GLN A 76 -13.92 -17.93 7.77
N PRO A 77 -13.90 -19.07 8.50
CA PRO A 77 -12.89 -20.10 8.34
C PRO A 77 -12.79 -20.59 6.89
N VAL A 78 -11.56 -20.76 6.40
CA VAL A 78 -11.28 -21.35 5.08
C VAL A 78 -10.30 -22.52 5.24
N ASN A 79 -10.52 -23.58 4.47
CA ASN A 79 -9.79 -24.86 4.63
C ASN A 79 -8.27 -24.76 4.35
N ASN A 80 -7.85 -23.77 3.58
CA ASN A 80 -6.49 -23.59 3.07
C ASN A 80 -5.92 -22.21 3.40
N ALA A 81 -6.27 -21.66 4.56
CA ALA A 81 -5.66 -20.42 5.05
C ALA A 81 -4.14 -20.59 5.16
N SER A 82 -3.38 -19.65 4.60
CA SER A 82 -1.93 -19.57 4.79
C SER A 82 -1.58 -19.07 6.19
N PHE A 83 -2.39 -18.13 6.70
CA PHE A 83 -2.23 -17.54 8.03
C PHE A 83 -3.57 -17.36 8.73
N THR A 84 -3.54 -17.23 10.05
CA THR A 84 -4.68 -16.78 10.85
C THR A 84 -4.19 -15.67 11.77
N ILE A 85 -4.83 -14.51 11.70
CA ILE A 85 -4.47 -13.31 12.46
C ILE A 85 -5.60 -12.98 13.41
N ASN A 86 -5.27 -12.85 14.69
CA ASN A 86 -6.23 -12.50 15.72
C ASN A 86 -6.17 -10.99 15.94
N VAL A 87 -7.29 -10.32 15.72
CA VAL A 87 -7.40 -8.86 15.83
C VAL A 87 -8.44 -8.51 16.88
N VAL A 88 -8.05 -7.67 17.84
CA VAL A 88 -9.00 -7.13 18.83
C VAL A 88 -9.65 -5.86 18.28
N ILE A 89 -10.98 -5.87 18.18
CA ILE A 89 -11.82 -4.73 17.77
C ILE A 89 -12.89 -4.57 18.83
N ASP A 90 -12.97 -3.39 19.46
CA ASP A 90 -13.97 -3.10 20.50
C ASP A 90 -14.03 -4.15 21.63
N SER A 91 -12.86 -4.61 22.07
CA SER A 91 -12.68 -5.68 23.08
C SER A 91 -13.13 -7.09 22.66
N ILE A 92 -13.54 -7.28 21.41
CA ILE A 92 -13.88 -8.58 20.83
C ILE A 92 -12.71 -9.07 19.96
N THR A 93 -12.33 -10.33 20.12
CA THR A 93 -11.32 -10.96 19.26
C THR A 93 -11.97 -11.49 18.00
N HIS A 94 -11.48 -11.06 16.85
CA HIS A 94 -11.87 -11.54 15.53
C HIS A 94 -10.71 -12.31 14.91
N ASN A 95 -11.01 -13.50 14.38
CA ASN A 95 -10.04 -14.28 13.62
C ASN A 95 -10.18 -13.93 12.13
N ILE A 96 -9.07 -13.52 11.52
CA ILE A 96 -8.99 -13.24 10.09
C ILE A 96 -8.15 -14.33 9.45
N TYR A 97 -8.74 -15.05 8.50
CA TYR A 97 -8.10 -16.12 7.75
C TYR A 97 -7.56 -15.55 6.45
N VAL A 98 -6.25 -15.70 6.23
CA VAL A 98 -5.56 -15.07 5.10
C VAL A 98 -5.01 -16.13 4.16
N MET A 99 -5.31 -15.99 2.88
CA MET A 99 -4.77 -16.80 1.79
C MET A 99 -3.77 -15.97 1.00
N LYS A 100 -2.56 -16.50 0.81
CA LYS A 100 -1.56 -15.87 -0.05
C LYS A 100 -1.98 -15.95 -1.51
N ARG A 101 -1.74 -14.88 -2.27
CA ARG A 101 -1.81 -14.96 -3.73
C ARG A 101 -0.71 -15.90 -4.23
N PRO A 102 -1.01 -16.84 -5.16
CA PRO A 102 0.02 -17.70 -5.74
C PRO A 102 1.18 -16.90 -6.32
N GLY A 103 2.41 -17.27 -5.95
CA GLY A 103 3.64 -16.61 -6.40
C GLY A 103 4.04 -15.33 -5.66
N VAL A 104 3.30 -14.91 -4.62
CA VAL A 104 3.57 -13.65 -3.90
C VAL A 104 5.00 -13.54 -3.35
N ASP A 105 5.57 -14.63 -2.85
CA ASP A 105 6.94 -14.63 -2.30
C ASP A 105 7.98 -14.29 -3.37
N GLN A 106 7.86 -14.93 -4.53
CA GLN A 106 8.77 -14.73 -5.66
C GLN A 106 8.58 -13.34 -6.26
N PHE A 107 7.33 -12.88 -6.33
CA PHE A 107 6.99 -11.53 -6.78
C PHE A 107 7.65 -10.45 -5.91
N LEU A 108 7.46 -10.53 -4.59
CA LEU A 108 8.04 -9.57 -3.64
C LEU A 108 9.58 -9.62 -3.68
N SER A 109 10.16 -10.83 -3.63
CA SER A 109 11.61 -10.99 -3.70
C SER A 109 12.19 -10.39 -4.98
N ARG A 110 11.55 -10.60 -6.13
CA ARG A 110 12.04 -10.09 -7.41
C ARG A 110 11.92 -8.58 -7.50
N LEU A 111 10.84 -8.00 -7.01
CA LEU A 111 10.64 -6.55 -7.04
C LEU A 111 11.58 -5.82 -6.07
N ALA A 112 11.88 -6.40 -4.91
CA ALA A 112 12.79 -5.82 -3.92
C ALA A 112 14.22 -5.63 -4.44
N GLU A 113 14.64 -6.38 -5.47
CA GLU A 113 15.91 -6.16 -6.15
C GLU A 113 15.94 -4.79 -6.88
N HIS A 114 14.82 -4.35 -7.44
CA HIS A 114 14.72 -3.18 -8.32
C HIS A 114 14.12 -1.95 -7.64
N TYR A 115 13.25 -2.17 -6.65
CA TYR A 115 12.45 -1.14 -6.01
C TYR A 115 12.61 -1.14 -4.49
N GLU A 116 12.34 0.01 -3.90
CA GLU A 116 12.02 0.12 -2.47
C GLU A 116 10.51 -0.13 -2.34
N LEU A 117 10.12 -1.28 -1.78
CA LEU A 117 8.71 -1.64 -1.66
C LEU A 117 8.11 -1.05 -0.39
N VAL A 118 6.94 -0.44 -0.53
CA VAL A 118 6.17 0.14 0.57
C VAL A 118 4.76 -0.42 0.48
N ILE A 119 4.16 -0.80 1.61
CA ILE A 119 2.78 -1.25 1.63
C ILE A 119 1.89 -0.05 1.89
N TYR A 120 0.90 0.15 1.02
CA TYR A 120 -0.10 1.19 1.16
C TYR A 120 -1.48 0.58 0.98
N THR A 121 -2.23 0.50 2.06
CA THR A 121 -3.51 -0.23 2.10
C THR A 121 -4.54 0.55 2.91
N ALA A 122 -5.83 0.32 2.67
CA ALA A 122 -6.91 0.91 3.46
C ALA A 122 -7.26 0.09 4.72
N SER A 123 -6.56 -1.02 4.93
CA SER A 123 -6.80 -1.94 6.04
C SER A 123 -6.22 -1.41 7.36
N LEU A 124 -6.68 -1.97 8.47
CA LEU A 124 -6.23 -1.53 9.80
C LEU A 124 -4.81 -2.01 10.08
N SER A 125 -3.95 -1.16 10.65
CA SER A 125 -2.57 -1.51 11.02
C SER A 125 -2.48 -2.73 11.94
N LYS A 126 -3.41 -2.87 12.89
CA LYS A 126 -3.55 -4.05 13.77
C LYS A 126 -3.75 -5.39 13.04
N TYR A 127 -4.10 -5.35 11.76
CA TYR A 127 -4.14 -6.50 10.86
C TYR A 127 -2.94 -6.51 9.90
N ALA A 128 -2.64 -5.36 9.28
CA ALA A 128 -1.61 -5.27 8.24
C ALA A 128 -0.19 -5.53 8.77
N ASP A 129 0.16 -4.98 9.94
CA ASP A 129 1.49 -5.14 10.54
C ASP A 129 1.81 -6.62 10.85
N PRO A 130 0.98 -7.37 11.60
CA PRO A 130 1.26 -8.78 11.85
C PRO A 130 1.18 -9.63 10.57
N LEU A 131 0.36 -9.25 9.59
CA LEU A 131 0.34 -9.96 8.31
C LEU A 131 1.67 -9.79 7.56
N LEU A 132 2.24 -8.59 7.55
CA LEU A 132 3.51 -8.34 6.87
C LEU A 132 4.67 -9.03 7.56
N ASP A 133 4.66 -9.13 8.90
CA ASP A 133 5.63 -9.93 9.63
C ASP A 133 5.57 -11.42 9.27
N LEU A 134 4.40 -11.93 8.88
CA LEU A 134 4.22 -13.29 8.39
C LEU A 134 4.58 -13.44 6.90
N LEU A 135 4.33 -12.40 6.09
CA LEU A 135 4.55 -12.42 4.63
C LEU A 135 6.02 -12.18 4.27
N ASP A 136 6.73 -11.33 5.01
CA ASP A 136 8.17 -11.06 4.88
C ASP A 136 8.90 -11.17 6.23
N PRO A 137 9.05 -12.38 6.80
CA PRO A 137 9.62 -12.57 8.14
C PRO A 137 11.06 -12.10 8.29
N LYS A 138 11.80 -12.01 7.19
CA LYS A 138 13.19 -11.55 7.19
C LYS A 138 13.29 -10.03 6.98
N ARG A 139 12.18 -9.36 6.67
CA ARG A 139 12.09 -7.94 6.31
C ARG A 139 13.12 -7.53 5.26
N VAL A 140 13.27 -8.37 4.24
CA VAL A 140 14.24 -8.18 3.15
C VAL A 140 13.56 -7.57 1.93
N SER A 141 12.26 -7.78 1.79
CA SER A 141 11.51 -7.43 0.58
C SER A 141 10.75 -6.12 0.73
N VAL A 142 10.10 -5.91 1.86
CA VAL A 142 9.22 -4.75 2.12
C VAL A 142 9.88 -3.82 3.16
N SER A 143 9.93 -2.53 2.86
CA SER A 143 10.38 -1.52 3.82
C SER A 143 9.45 -1.50 5.04
N ASN A 144 9.98 -1.16 6.22
CA ASN A 144 9.26 -1.12 7.51
C ASN A 144 8.09 -0.10 7.58
N ASP A 145 7.66 0.46 6.45
CA ASP A 145 6.66 1.52 6.39
C ASP A 145 5.38 0.94 5.77
N VAL A 146 4.40 0.69 6.64
CA VAL A 146 3.04 0.33 6.27
C VAL A 146 2.21 1.60 6.41
N TRP A 147 1.67 2.07 5.30
CA TRP A 147 0.75 3.19 5.28
C TRP A 147 -0.66 2.60 5.29
N CYS A 148 -1.36 2.79 6.41
CA CYS A 148 -2.76 2.39 6.63
C CYS A 148 -3.62 3.65 6.80
#